data_AF-A0A9P7K2A5-F1
#
_entry.id   AF-A0A9P7K2A5-F1
#
_cell.length_a   1.000
_cell.length_b   1.000
_cell.length_c   1.000
_cell.angle_alpha   90.00
_cell.angle_beta   90.00
_cell.angle_gamma   90.00
#
_symmetry.space_group_name_H-M   'P 1'
#
loop_
_entity.id
_entity.type
_entity.pdbx_description
1 polymer ?
#
loop_
_entity_poly.entity_id
_entity_poly.type
_entity_poly.pdbx_seq_one_letter_code
_entity_poly.pdbx_strand_id
1 'polypeptide(L)' 'MPPAEPLSRLPAKWEVWEAILDDAASAKIQLGDKPSLSEDEKRVSEAWRARVRK' A
#
# COMPACT_ATOMS: atom_id res chain seq x y z
N MET A 1 -20.19 -27.78 0.14
CA MET A 1 -19.39 -27.16 -0.92
C MET A 1 -17.92 -27.35 -0.59
N PRO A 2 -17.06 -27.77 -1.53
CA PRO A 2 -15.62 -27.75 -1.29
C PRO A 2 -15.14 -26.28 -1.17
N PRO A 3 -14.19 -25.96 -0.28
CA PRO A 3 -13.64 -24.63 -0.18
C PRO A 3 -12.94 -24.29 -1.50
N ALA A 4 -13.33 -23.19 -2.13
CA ALA A 4 -12.62 -22.68 -3.29
C ALA A 4 -11.17 -22.38 -2.89
N GLU A 5 -10.21 -22.79 -3.72
CA GLU A 5 -8.81 -22.49 -3.48
C GLU A 5 -8.61 -20.97 -3.41
N PRO A 6 -7.78 -20.47 -2.47
CA PRO A 6 -7.49 -19.05 -2.39
C PRO A 6 -6.89 -18.57 -3.72
N LEU A 7 -7.32 -17.39 -4.17
CA LEU A 7 -6.71 -16.75 -5.33
C LEU A 7 -5.23 -16.48 -5.04
N SER A 8 -4.34 -17.09 -5.83
CA SER A 8 -2.89 -16.93 -5.68
C SER A 8 -2.40 -15.56 -6.13
N ARG A 9 -3.10 -14.94 -7.09
CA ARG A 9 -2.79 -13.59 -7.60
C ARG A 9 -4.02 -12.93 -8.19
N LEU A 10 -4.07 -11.60 -8.12
CA LEU A 10 -5.12 -10.82 -8.75
C LEU A 10 -4.94 -10.78 -10.29
N PRO A 11 -6.03 -10.59 -11.04
CA PRO A 11 -5.94 -10.36 -12.49
C PRO A 11 -5.07 -9.16 -12.86
N ALA A 12 -4.47 -9.19 -14.07
CA ALA A 12 -3.50 -8.19 -14.55
C ALA A 12 -3.92 -6.71 -14.39
N LYS A 13 -5.24 -6.43 -14.45
CA LYS A 13 -5.79 -5.08 -14.21
C LYS A 13 -5.44 -4.49 -12.83
N TRP A 14 -5.05 -5.34 -11.87
CA TRP A 14 -4.68 -4.95 -10.51
C TRP A 14 -3.18 -4.88 -10.28
N GLU A 15 -2.34 -5.28 -11.24
CA GLU A 15 -0.87 -5.31 -11.03
C GLU A 15 -0.32 -3.93 -10.64
N VAL A 16 -0.87 -2.85 -11.21
CA VAL A 16 -0.48 -1.49 -10.84
C VAL A 16 -0.81 -1.19 -9.38
N TRP A 17 -1.97 -1.62 -8.90
CA TRP A 17 -2.37 -1.44 -7.50
C TRP A 17 -1.56 -2.33 -6.55
N GLU A 18 -1.24 -3.57 -6.95
CA GLU A 18 -0.34 -4.45 -6.21
C GLU A 18 1.04 -3.82 -6.08
N ALA A 19 1.61 -3.29 -7.16
CA ALA A 19 2.90 -2.62 -7.14
C ALA A 19 2.91 -1.36 -6.25
N ILE A 20 1.84 -0.56 -6.30
CA ILE A 20 1.66 0.62 -5.44
C ILE A 20 1.60 0.19 -3.96
N LEU A 21 0.89 -0.90 -3.65
CA LEU A 21 0.77 -1.42 -2.29
C LEU A 21 2.11 -2.00 -1.78
N ASP A 22 2.81 -2.77 -2.59
CA ASP A 22 4.12 -3.35 -2.26
C ASP A 22 5.15 -2.26 -1.97
N ASP A 23 5.12 -1.18 -2.75
CA ASP A 23 5.95 -0.01 -2.56
C ASP A 23 5.60 0.74 -1.26
N ALA A 24 4.31 0.88 -0.92
CA ALA A 24 3.89 1.44 0.38
C ALA A 24 4.35 0.59 1.56
N ALA A 25 4.23 -0.74 1.44
CA ALA A 25 4.65 -1.70 2.44
C ALA A 25 6.17 -1.67 2.65
N SER A 26 6.93 -1.59 1.55
CA SER A 26 8.39 -1.46 1.57
C SER A 26 8.85 -0.16 2.22
N ALA A 27 8.13 0.94 1.98
CA ALA A 27 8.35 2.23 2.63
C ALA A 27 7.85 2.29 4.09
N LYS A 28 7.22 1.22 4.60
CA LYS A 28 6.67 1.11 5.96
C LYS A 28 5.77 2.30 6.33
N ILE A 29 4.97 2.74 5.37
CA ILE A 29 4.08 3.89 5.57
C ILE A 29 3.11 3.58 6.70
N GLN A 30 3.09 4.46 7.69
CA GLN A 30 2.20 4.31 8.83
C GLN A 30 0.78 4.74 8.47
N LEU A 31 -0.21 4.11 9.11
CA LEU A 31 -1.60 4.52 8.99
C LEU A 31 -1.79 5.92 9.56
N GLY A 32 -2.55 6.76 8.86
CA GLY A 32 -2.82 8.15 9.25
C GLY A 32 -3.50 8.30 10.62
N ASP A 33 -4.23 7.26 11.06
CA ASP A 33 -4.95 7.26 12.34
C ASP A 33 -4.09 6.86 13.55
N LYS A 34 -2.79 6.60 13.36
CA LYS A 34 -1.89 6.28 14.48
C LYS A 34 -1.64 7.57 15.30
N PRO A 35 -2.01 7.62 16.60
CA PRO A 35 -2.00 8.84 17.41
C PRO A 35 -0.62 9.51 17.57
N SER A 36 0.44 8.74 17.34
CA SER A 36 1.83 9.13 17.54
C SER A 36 2.64 9.16 16.24
N LEU A 37 2.01 9.50 15.10
CA LEU A 37 2.78 9.73 13.87
C LEU A 37 3.74 10.90 14.06
N SER A 38 5.02 10.61 13.94
CA SER A 38 6.08 11.61 13.81
C SER A 38 5.92 12.40 12.50
N GLU A 39 6.47 13.62 12.48
CA GLU A 39 6.49 14.44 11.27
C GLU A 39 7.27 13.78 10.12
N ASP A 40 8.31 12.98 10.44
CA ASP A 40 9.04 12.22 9.44
C ASP A 40 8.18 11.12 8.80
N GLU A 41 7.39 10.39 9.59
CA GLU A 41 6.44 9.39 9.07
C GLU A 41 5.38 10.07 8.18
N LYS A 42 4.89 11.25 8.55
CA LYS A 42 3.95 12.04 7.73
C LYS A 42 4.59 12.46 6.40
N ARG A 43 5.83 12.92 6.43
CA ARG A 43 6.58 13.33 5.23
C ARG A 43 6.83 12.17 4.27
N VAL A 44 7.19 11.00 4.80
CA VAL A 44 7.35 9.77 3.98
C VAL A 44 6.02 9.40 3.32
N SER A 45 4.92 9.45 4.09
CA SER A 45 3.59 9.18 3.56
C SER A 45 3.19 10.15 2.44
N GLU A 46 3.42 11.46 2.62
CA GLU A 46 3.08 12.46 1.61
C GLU A 46 3.95 12.35 0.34
N ALA A 47 5.25 12.10 0.49
CA ALA A 47 6.15 11.89 -0.65
C ALA A 47 5.72 10.67 -1.48
N TRP A 48 5.33 9.59 -0.82
CA TRP A 48 4.78 8.41 -1.49
C TRP A 48 3.47 8.73 -2.23
N ARG A 49 2.52 9.42 -1.58
CA ARG A 49 1.25 9.83 -2.21
C ARG A 49 1.48 10.72 -3.43
N ALA A 50 2.43 11.64 -3.34
CA ALA A 50 2.79 12.52 -4.46
C ALA A 50 3.37 11.76 -5.65
N ARG A 51 4.08 10.64 -5.41
CA ARG A 51 4.58 9.76 -6.47
C ARG A 51 3.46 8.96 -7.14
N VAL A 52 2.54 8.41 -6.36
CA VAL A 52 1.43 7.56 -6.86
C VAL A 52 0.36 8.36 -7.61
N ARG A 53 0.14 9.62 -7.24
CA ARG A 53 -0.84 10.51 -7.89
C ARG A 53 -0.43 11.01 -9.27
N LYS A 54 0.83 10.83 -9.68
CA LYS A 54 1.33 11.22 -11.00
C LYS A 54 1.07 10.12 -12.02
#